data_AF-A0ABD4S6P3-F1
#
_entry.id   AF-A0ABD4S6P3-F1
#
_cell.length_a   1.000
_cell.length_b   1.000
_cell.length_c   1.000
_cell.angle_alpha   90.00
_cell.angle_beta   90.00
_cell.angle_gamma   90.00
#
_symmetry.space_group_name_H-M   'P 1'
#
loop_
_entity.id
_entity.type
_entity.pdbx_description
1 polymer ?
#
loop_
_entity_poly.entity_id
_entity_poly.type
_entity_poly.pdbx_seq_one_letter_code
_entity_poly.pdbx_strand_id
1 'polypeptide(L)'
;MENLNIKSDKPYIFAVVTCRGVIGGSAIYDVDALLKEKGHGLNLGSRIQMVSNYICEFKIKDDKKIDNLLRKAEIKVNEVSEDIVNKKNNKIGRTNFIYKKFYKKYISSCANQDSHFSVEDSCIECGICSKVCPVNNIDIEEGRPKFLHNCEHCLACVHWCPKQAIQWKDVTKNKKRYQNPHIKLEDMISEKNKDI
;
A
#
# COMPACT_ATOMS: atom_id res chain seq x y z
N MET A 1 -9.00 -10.52 11.83
CA MET A 1 -9.66 -11.71 11.23
C MET A 1 -10.74 -12.32 12.11
N GLU A 2 -11.05 -11.74 13.28
CA GLU A 2 -12.09 -12.27 14.18
C GLU A 2 -13.44 -12.42 13.48
N ASN A 3 -13.81 -11.46 12.62
CA ASN A 3 -15.05 -11.47 11.86
C ASN A 3 -15.05 -12.33 10.58
N LEU A 4 -13.94 -12.99 10.23
CA LEU A 4 -13.88 -13.84 9.04
C LEU A 4 -14.57 -15.18 9.31
N ASN A 5 -15.75 -15.38 8.70
CA ASN A 5 -16.51 -16.64 8.76
C ASN A 5 -16.43 -17.40 7.43
N ILE A 6 -15.86 -18.59 7.45
CA ILE A 6 -15.69 -19.44 6.26
C ILE A 6 -16.76 -20.53 6.30
N LYS A 7 -17.79 -20.41 5.44
CA LYS A 7 -18.97 -21.29 5.44
C LYS A 7 -18.75 -22.67 4.80
N SER A 8 -17.69 -22.82 4.01
CA SER A 8 -17.39 -24.05 3.28
C SER A 8 -16.33 -24.85 4.05
N ASP A 9 -16.50 -26.17 4.16
CA ASP A 9 -15.55 -27.03 4.87
C ASP A 9 -14.19 -27.13 4.16
N LYS A 10 -14.18 -27.10 2.81
CA LYS A 10 -12.96 -27.19 1.99
C LYS A 10 -12.93 -26.15 0.86
N PRO A 11 -12.88 -24.85 1.19
CA PRO A 11 -12.83 -23.80 0.19
C PRO A 11 -11.47 -23.78 -0.50
N TYR A 12 -11.44 -23.32 -1.74
CA TYR A 12 -10.20 -22.91 -2.39
C TYR A 12 -9.90 -21.47 -2.01
N ILE A 13 -8.84 -21.24 -1.22
CA ILE A 13 -8.47 -19.91 -0.73
C ILE A 13 -7.18 -19.45 -1.39
N PHE A 14 -7.19 -18.24 -1.94
CA PHE A 14 -6.00 -17.63 -2.52
C PHE A 14 -5.76 -16.23 -1.95
N ALA A 15 -4.51 -15.77 -2.01
CA ALA A 15 -4.14 -14.38 -1.72
C ALA A 15 -3.20 -13.86 -2.80
N VAL A 16 -3.53 -12.68 -3.33
CA VAL A 16 -2.70 -11.96 -4.28
C VAL A 16 -2.33 -10.62 -3.67
N VAL A 17 -1.03 -10.30 -3.62
CA VAL A 17 -0.55 -9.04 -3.04
C VAL A 17 0.28 -8.26 -4.05
N THR A 18 0.14 -6.94 -4.03
CA THR A 18 1.05 -6.05 -4.75
C THR A 18 2.22 -5.69 -3.85
N CYS A 19 3.43 -5.60 -4.40
CA CYS A 19 4.59 -5.21 -3.61
C CYS A 19 5.72 -4.64 -4.47
N ARG A 20 6.67 -3.97 -3.80
CA ARG A 20 7.99 -3.69 -4.34
C ARG A 20 9.05 -4.19 -3.36
N GLY A 21 10.18 -4.69 -3.90
CA GLY A 21 11.32 -5.14 -3.10
C GLY A 21 11.51 -6.66 -3.13
N VAL A 22 12.68 -7.12 -2.70
CA VAL A 22 13.08 -8.54 -2.71
C VAL A 22 12.34 -9.35 -1.64
N ILE A 23 12.06 -8.72 -0.50
CA ILE A 23 11.32 -9.30 0.65
C ILE A 23 9.79 -9.16 0.44
N GLY A 24 9.34 -8.56 -0.67
CA GLY A 24 7.93 -8.32 -0.96
C GLY A 24 7.10 -9.61 -0.98
N GLY A 25 6.00 -9.61 -0.23
CA GLY A 25 5.05 -10.72 -0.15
C GLY A 25 4.82 -11.32 1.24
N SER A 26 5.43 -10.77 2.30
CA SER A 26 5.26 -11.29 3.68
C SER A 26 3.79 -11.33 4.15
N ALA A 27 2.96 -10.41 3.65
CA ALA A 27 1.53 -10.41 3.92
C ALA A 27 0.85 -11.73 3.52
N ILE A 28 1.31 -12.42 2.47
CA ILE A 28 0.80 -13.75 2.10
C ILE A 28 1.03 -14.74 3.26
N TYR A 29 2.20 -14.69 3.88
CA TYR A 29 2.55 -15.59 4.98
C TYR A 29 1.77 -15.28 6.25
N ASP A 30 1.52 -14.00 6.53
CA ASP A 30 0.70 -13.59 7.68
C ASP A 30 -0.78 -13.97 7.46
N VAL A 31 -1.32 -13.80 6.24
CA VAL A 31 -2.68 -14.25 5.89
C VAL A 31 -2.80 -15.77 6.04
N ASP A 32 -1.84 -16.54 5.51
CA ASP A 32 -1.84 -17.99 5.63
C ASP A 32 -1.75 -18.46 7.10
N ALA A 33 -0.92 -17.81 7.92
CA ALA A 33 -0.82 -18.11 9.35
C ALA A 33 -2.16 -17.86 10.08
N LEU A 34 -2.82 -16.73 9.81
CA LEU A 34 -4.11 -16.41 10.42
C LEU A 34 -5.23 -17.34 9.94
N LEU A 35 -5.19 -17.82 8.69
CA LEU A 35 -6.14 -18.83 8.20
C LEU A 35 -5.93 -20.18 8.88
N LYS A 36 -4.68 -20.56 9.16
CA LYS A 36 -4.32 -21.79 9.88
C LYS A 36 -4.85 -21.83 11.30
N GLU A 37 -4.89 -20.68 11.99
CA GLU A 37 -5.54 -20.56 13.30
C GLU A 37 -7.04 -20.89 13.24
N LYS A 38 -7.67 -20.78 12.06
CA LYS A 38 -9.08 -21.14 11.82
C LYS A 38 -9.25 -22.51 11.13
N GLY A 39 -8.21 -23.34 11.08
CA GLY A 39 -8.27 -24.66 10.45
C GLY A 39 -8.21 -24.66 8.91
N HIS A 40 -7.91 -23.52 8.30
CA HIS A 40 -7.77 -23.37 6.85
C HIS A 40 -6.33 -23.00 6.44
N GLY A 41 -6.08 -22.79 5.16
CA GLY A 41 -4.79 -22.30 4.66
C GLY A 41 -4.94 -21.81 3.24
N LEU A 42 -3.93 -21.09 2.75
CA LEU A 42 -3.92 -20.68 1.34
C LEU A 42 -3.54 -21.88 0.45
N ASN A 43 -4.36 -22.11 -0.56
CA ASN A 43 -4.03 -22.96 -1.70
C ASN A 43 -3.02 -22.27 -2.62
N LEU A 44 -3.20 -20.96 -2.84
CA LEU A 44 -2.38 -20.17 -3.75
C LEU A 44 -2.01 -18.82 -3.12
N GLY A 45 -0.72 -18.54 -3.07
CA GLY A 45 -0.19 -17.23 -2.73
C GLY A 45 0.60 -16.67 -3.90
N SER A 46 0.23 -15.50 -4.41
CA SER A 46 0.96 -14.85 -5.51
C SER A 46 1.25 -13.38 -5.22
N ARG A 47 2.33 -12.88 -5.81
CA ARG A 47 2.75 -11.49 -5.70
C ARG A 47 2.89 -10.86 -7.06
N ILE A 48 2.47 -9.61 -7.15
CA ILE A 48 2.57 -8.78 -8.36
C ILE A 48 3.51 -7.63 -8.05
N GLN A 49 4.63 -7.56 -8.77
CA GLN A 49 5.61 -6.50 -8.56
C GLN A 49 5.13 -5.20 -9.20
N MET A 50 4.90 -4.18 -8.38
CA MET A 50 4.38 -2.88 -8.80
C MET A 50 5.44 -1.78 -8.67
N VAL A 51 5.07 -0.55 -9.04
CA VAL A 51 5.90 0.62 -8.80
C VAL A 51 5.95 0.96 -7.31
N SER A 52 7.11 1.34 -6.79
CA SER A 52 7.25 1.74 -5.38
C SER A 52 6.53 3.07 -5.15
N ASN A 53 5.62 3.09 -4.19
CA ASN A 53 5.07 4.32 -3.60
C ASN A 53 5.78 4.73 -2.30
N TYR A 54 6.60 3.85 -1.69
CA TYR A 54 7.31 4.19 -0.47
C TYR A 54 8.59 4.99 -0.75
N ILE A 55 8.43 6.29 -1.05
CA ILE A 55 9.52 7.17 -1.47
C ILE A 55 10.40 7.67 -0.33
N CYS A 56 10.01 7.42 0.92
CA CYS A 56 10.85 7.72 2.09
C CYS A 56 12.19 6.96 2.00
N GLU A 57 12.15 5.71 1.56
CA GLU A 57 13.32 4.84 1.44
C GLU A 57 13.78 4.65 -0.02
N PHE A 58 12.84 4.51 -0.97
CA PHE A 58 13.17 4.13 -2.34
C PHE A 58 13.08 5.31 -3.32
N LYS A 59 13.96 5.32 -4.32
CA LYS A 59 13.82 6.22 -5.48
C LYS A 59 12.87 5.61 -6.51
N ILE A 60 11.97 6.43 -7.03
CA ILE A 60 11.18 6.06 -8.21
C ILE A 60 12.10 5.98 -9.42
N LYS A 61 11.91 4.93 -10.21
CA LYS A 61 12.74 4.66 -11.40
C LYS A 61 12.35 5.59 -12.54
N ASP A 62 13.19 5.63 -13.57
CA ASP A 62 12.88 6.29 -14.84
C ASP A 62 11.61 5.71 -15.49
N ASP A 63 10.99 6.48 -16.39
CA ASP A 63 9.70 6.14 -17.00
C ASP A 63 9.74 4.82 -17.76
N LYS A 64 10.82 4.55 -18.52
CA LYS A 64 10.99 3.27 -19.23
C LYS A 64 10.96 2.06 -18.28
N LYS A 65 11.58 2.19 -17.10
CA LYS A 65 11.53 1.14 -16.07
C LYS A 65 10.16 1.05 -15.40
N ILE A 66 9.43 2.15 -15.26
CA ILE A 66 8.05 2.15 -14.77
C ILE A 66 7.17 1.38 -15.76
N ASP A 67 7.21 1.73 -17.04
CA ASP A 67 6.41 1.10 -18.09
C ASP A 67 6.68 -0.39 -18.20
N ASN A 68 7.96 -0.79 -18.16
CA ASN A 68 8.33 -2.20 -18.17
C ASN A 68 7.84 -2.96 -16.93
N LEU A 69 7.78 -2.31 -15.76
CA LEU A 69 7.22 -2.94 -14.56
C LEU A 69 5.71 -3.08 -14.65
N LEU A 70 5.01 -2.05 -15.15
CA LEU A 70 3.56 -2.12 -15.35
C LEU A 70 3.19 -3.20 -16.37
N ARG A 71 3.92 -3.29 -17.49
CA ARG A 71 3.74 -4.36 -18.48
C ARG A 71 3.97 -5.76 -17.88
N LYS A 72 5.00 -5.92 -17.05
CA LYS A 72 5.25 -7.19 -16.34
C LYS A 72 4.17 -7.51 -15.31
N ALA A 73 3.66 -6.48 -14.63
CA ALA A 73 2.55 -6.65 -13.70
C ALA A 73 1.30 -7.13 -14.43
N GLU A 74 0.98 -6.56 -15.59
CA GLU A 74 -0.17 -6.98 -16.43
C GLU A 74 -0.07 -8.44 -16.86
N ILE A 75 1.10 -8.85 -17.37
CA ILE A 75 1.36 -10.27 -17.70
C ILE A 75 1.15 -11.15 -16.45
N LYS A 76 1.64 -10.69 -15.30
CA LYS A 76 1.52 -11.45 -14.06
C LYS A 76 0.08 -11.53 -13.54
N VAL A 77 -0.73 -10.49 -13.72
CA VAL A 77 -2.17 -10.50 -13.42
C VAL A 77 -2.86 -11.60 -14.21
N ASN A 78 -2.57 -11.72 -15.51
CA ASN A 78 -3.17 -12.74 -16.38
C ASN A 78 -2.76 -14.16 -15.95
N GLU A 79 -1.46 -14.40 -15.73
CA GLU A 79 -0.97 -15.69 -15.23
C GLU A 79 -1.64 -16.09 -13.90
N VAL A 80 -1.75 -15.14 -12.96
CA VAL A 80 -2.35 -15.42 -11.64
C VAL A 80 -3.84 -15.66 -11.75
N SER A 81 -4.53 -14.95 -12.66
CA SER A 81 -5.96 -15.15 -12.92
C SER A 81 -6.21 -16.56 -13.47
N GLU A 82 -5.39 -17.02 -14.41
CA GLU A 82 -5.43 -18.39 -14.92
C GLU A 82 -5.14 -19.42 -13.83
N ASP A 83 -4.15 -19.18 -12.97
CA ASP A 83 -3.82 -20.05 -11.84
C ASP A 83 -5.00 -20.19 -10.86
N ILE A 84 -5.71 -19.09 -10.58
CA ILE A 84 -6.90 -19.06 -9.72
C ILE A 84 -8.06 -19.83 -10.36
N VAL A 85 -8.37 -19.58 -11.64
CA VAL A 85 -9.44 -20.28 -12.37
C VAL A 85 -9.18 -21.79 -12.41
N ASN A 86 -7.93 -22.20 -12.63
CA ASN A 86 -7.52 -23.59 -12.66
C ASN A 86 -7.29 -24.19 -11.26
N LYS A 87 -7.56 -23.43 -10.18
CA LYS A 87 -7.38 -23.84 -8.78
C LYS A 87 -5.98 -24.43 -8.50
N LYS A 88 -4.93 -23.85 -9.09
CA LYS A 88 -3.56 -24.32 -8.87
C LYS A 88 -3.17 -24.15 -7.40
N ASN A 89 -2.26 -25.01 -6.94
CA ASN A 89 -1.72 -24.93 -5.59
C ASN A 89 -0.24 -24.58 -5.63
N ASN A 90 0.25 -23.83 -4.65
CA ASN A 90 1.68 -23.64 -4.45
C ASN A 90 2.07 -23.74 -2.97
N LYS A 91 3.37 -23.90 -2.72
CA LYS A 91 3.89 -23.89 -1.35
C LYS A 91 3.98 -22.46 -0.85
N ILE A 92 3.27 -22.18 0.24
CA ILE A 92 3.37 -20.91 0.94
C ILE A 92 4.60 -20.92 1.85
N GLY A 93 5.46 -19.93 1.66
CA GLY A 93 6.65 -19.73 2.48
C GLY A 93 6.34 -19.26 3.90
N ARG A 94 7.38 -18.87 4.63
CA ARG A 94 7.27 -18.28 5.97
C ARG A 94 8.02 -16.98 6.03
N THR A 95 7.50 -16.03 6.82
CA THR A 95 8.21 -14.78 7.11
C THR A 95 9.33 -15.04 8.12
N ASN A 96 10.41 -14.26 8.03
CA ASN A 96 11.48 -14.31 9.02
C ASN A 96 10.99 -13.68 10.33
N PHE A 97 11.09 -14.41 11.45
CA PHE A 97 10.63 -13.96 12.77
C PHE A 97 11.26 -12.63 13.22
N ILE A 98 12.54 -12.42 12.91
CA ILE A 98 13.27 -11.18 13.23
C ILE A 98 12.62 -10.00 12.47
N TYR A 99 12.36 -10.19 11.18
CA TYR A 99 11.71 -9.18 10.35
C TYR A 99 10.29 -8.86 10.87
N LYS A 100 9.53 -9.87 11.28
CA LYS A 100 8.19 -9.68 11.89
C LYS A 100 8.24 -8.80 13.15
N LYS A 101 9.25 -8.98 14.01
CA LYS A 101 9.43 -8.14 15.21
C LYS A 101 9.74 -6.69 14.86
N PHE A 102 10.64 -6.44 13.89
CA PHE A 102 10.93 -5.09 13.42
C PHE A 102 9.71 -4.42 12.79
N TYR A 103 8.98 -5.16 11.95
CA TYR A 103 7.77 -4.64 11.29
C TYR A 103 6.66 -4.30 12.28
N LYS A 104 6.46 -5.12 13.32
CA LYS A 104 5.50 -4.82 14.40
C LYS A 104 5.84 -3.50 15.12
N LYS A 105 7.13 -3.26 15.38
CA LYS A 105 7.59 -2.00 15.97
C LYS A 105 7.33 -0.81 15.03
N TYR A 106 7.60 -0.98 13.74
CA TYR A 106 7.27 0.04 12.73
C TYR A 106 5.78 0.38 12.74
N ILE A 107 4.88 -0.63 12.65
CA ILE A 107 3.43 -0.42 12.68
C ILE A 107 2.99 0.32 13.95
N SER A 108 3.52 -0.05 15.13
CA SER A 108 3.17 0.62 16.38
C SER A 108 3.55 2.11 16.44
N SER A 109 4.44 2.55 15.54
CA SER A 109 4.86 3.94 15.42
C SER A 109 4.27 4.66 14.20
N CYS A 110 3.42 3.98 13.42
CA CYS A 110 2.92 4.46 12.13
C CYS A 110 2.06 5.73 12.30
N ALA A 111 1.15 5.71 13.28
CA ALA A 111 0.23 6.80 13.61
C ALA A 111 0.92 8.17 13.74
N ASN A 112 2.10 8.17 14.35
CA ASN A 112 2.89 9.37 14.63
C ASN A 112 3.90 9.73 13.52
N GLN A 113 3.95 8.99 12.41
CA GLN A 113 4.87 9.30 11.31
C GLN A 113 4.58 10.65 10.67
N ASP A 114 3.37 11.18 10.86
CA ASP A 114 2.99 12.50 10.39
C ASP A 114 3.64 13.67 11.13
N SER A 115 4.15 13.45 12.33
CA SER A 115 5.00 14.43 13.05
C SER A 115 6.27 14.81 12.28
N HIS A 116 6.63 14.02 11.27
CA HIS A 116 7.75 14.29 10.37
C HIS A 116 7.33 14.91 9.04
N PHE A 117 6.03 15.14 8.81
CA PHE A 117 5.57 15.89 7.65
C PHE A 117 5.78 17.39 7.85
N SER A 118 6.14 18.07 6.78
CA SER A 118 6.18 19.52 6.68
C SER A 118 5.42 19.97 5.44
N VAL A 119 4.83 21.16 5.50
CA VAL A 119 4.12 21.78 4.38
C VAL A 119 4.84 23.04 3.96
N GLU A 120 5.43 23.02 2.77
CA GLU A 120 6.19 24.14 2.19
C GLU A 120 5.27 25.28 1.71
N ASP A 121 5.85 26.46 1.45
CA ASP A 121 5.14 27.65 0.99
C ASP A 121 4.57 27.50 -0.42
N SER A 122 5.03 26.49 -1.18
CA SER A 122 4.48 26.12 -2.48
C SER A 122 3.05 25.54 -2.39
N CYS A 123 2.50 25.34 -1.19
CA CYS A 123 1.12 24.95 -0.97
C CYS A 123 0.15 26.00 -1.54
N ILE A 124 -0.80 25.54 -2.36
CA ILE A 124 -1.84 26.35 -2.99
C ILE A 124 -3.23 26.11 -2.36
N GLU A 125 -3.27 25.59 -1.13
CA GLU A 125 -4.50 25.47 -0.32
C GLU A 125 -5.63 24.64 -0.99
N CYS A 126 -5.28 23.75 -1.91
CA CYS A 126 -6.25 22.97 -2.71
C CYS A 126 -7.02 21.88 -1.93
N GLY A 127 -6.61 21.55 -0.71
CA GLY A 127 -7.25 20.51 0.13
C GLY A 127 -7.13 19.05 -0.36
N ILE A 128 -6.46 18.77 -1.49
CA ILE A 128 -6.36 17.41 -2.06
C ILE A 128 -5.81 16.39 -1.05
N CYS A 129 -4.80 16.78 -0.27
CA CYS A 129 -4.18 15.90 0.72
C CYS A 129 -5.16 15.33 1.76
N SER A 130 -6.13 16.14 2.22
CA SER A 130 -7.20 15.69 3.13
C SER A 130 -8.17 14.73 2.42
N LYS A 131 -8.51 15.03 1.15
CA LYS A 131 -9.43 14.22 0.34
C LYS A 131 -8.88 12.84 -0.01
N VAL A 132 -7.57 12.69 -0.19
CA VAL A 132 -6.94 11.40 -0.52
C VAL A 132 -6.44 10.63 0.71
N CYS A 133 -6.58 11.18 1.92
CA CYS A 133 -6.16 10.49 3.14
C CYS A 133 -7.21 9.44 3.54
N PRO A 134 -6.90 8.13 3.48
CA PRO A 134 -7.89 7.08 3.73
C PRO A 134 -8.33 6.98 5.19
N VAL A 135 -7.54 7.53 6.12
CA VAL A 135 -7.75 7.43 7.57
C VAL A 135 -8.08 8.78 8.22
N ASN A 136 -8.51 9.75 7.41
CA ASN A 136 -8.91 11.09 7.88
C ASN A 136 -7.87 11.78 8.77
N ASN A 137 -6.57 11.56 8.51
CA ASN A 137 -5.49 12.12 9.33
C ASN A 137 -5.19 13.61 9.06
N ILE A 138 -5.87 14.24 8.10
CA ILE A 138 -5.52 15.58 7.64
C ILE A 138 -6.77 16.44 7.59
N ASP A 139 -6.81 17.45 8.45
CA ASP A 139 -7.77 18.55 8.39
C ASP A 139 -7.17 19.74 7.63
N ILE A 140 -8.03 20.69 7.24
CA ILE A 140 -7.62 21.95 6.64
C ILE A 140 -7.97 23.08 7.62
N GLU A 141 -6.95 23.73 8.17
CA GLU A 141 -7.07 24.88 9.07
C GLU A 141 -6.39 26.08 8.42
N GLU A 142 -7.11 27.21 8.31
CA GLU A 142 -6.61 28.42 7.63
C GLU A 142 -6.03 28.14 6.22
N GLY A 143 -6.68 27.25 5.47
CA GLY A 143 -6.25 26.85 4.12
C GLY A 143 -5.11 25.83 4.06
N ARG A 144 -4.47 25.50 5.20
CA ARG A 144 -3.29 24.62 5.25
C ARG A 144 -3.58 23.26 5.92
N PRO A 145 -2.84 22.19 5.55
CA PRO A 145 -3.00 20.87 6.16
C PRO A 145 -2.57 20.84 7.62
N LYS A 146 -3.42 20.30 8.49
CA LYS A 146 -3.13 19.95 9.88
C LYS A 146 -3.20 18.44 10.07
N PHE A 147 -2.14 17.85 10.62
CA PHE A 147 -2.03 16.42 10.83
C PHE A 147 -2.55 16.02 12.21
N LEU A 148 -3.33 14.93 12.28
CA LEU A 148 -4.10 14.53 13.48
C LEU A 148 -3.50 13.35 14.27
N HIS A 149 -2.30 12.89 13.92
CA HIS A 149 -1.58 11.80 14.60
C HIS A 149 -2.29 10.43 14.55
N ASN A 150 -3.03 10.18 13.47
CA ASN A 150 -3.65 8.92 13.08
C ASN A 150 -3.16 8.45 11.69
N CYS A 151 -1.87 8.65 11.40
CA CYS A 151 -1.29 8.37 10.08
C CYS A 151 -1.03 6.87 9.83
N GLU A 152 -1.35 6.35 8.65
CA GLU A 152 -0.93 5.01 8.21
C GLU A 152 0.32 5.03 7.31
N HIS A 153 0.98 6.19 7.21
CA HIS A 153 2.21 6.41 6.45
C HIS A 153 2.16 5.89 4.99
N CYS A 154 0.98 5.95 4.36
CA CYS A 154 0.75 5.50 2.98
C CYS A 154 1.32 6.45 1.91
N LEU A 155 1.65 7.69 2.30
CA LEU A 155 2.21 8.76 1.48
C LEU A 155 1.29 9.30 0.36
N ALA A 156 0.01 8.95 0.33
CA ALA A 156 -0.92 9.47 -0.68
C ALA A 156 -0.91 11.01 -0.77
N CYS A 157 -0.92 11.71 0.37
CA CYS A 157 -0.85 13.17 0.43
C CYS A 157 0.41 13.75 -0.24
N VAL A 158 1.55 13.06 -0.15
CA VAL A 158 2.82 13.45 -0.76
C VAL A 158 2.80 13.22 -2.28
N HIS A 159 2.22 12.10 -2.73
CA HIS A 159 2.16 11.74 -4.14
C HIS A 159 1.13 12.56 -4.94
N TRP A 160 0.02 12.94 -4.31
CA TRP A 160 -1.09 13.64 -4.95
C TRP A 160 -1.05 15.17 -4.79
N CYS A 161 -0.11 15.72 -4.02
CA CYS A 161 0.05 17.16 -3.94
C CYS A 161 0.54 17.72 -5.30
N PRO A 162 -0.23 18.56 -6.01
CA PRO A 162 0.12 19.04 -7.34
C PRO A 162 1.35 19.96 -7.34
N LYS A 163 1.63 20.60 -6.19
CA LYS A 163 2.80 21.45 -5.98
C LYS A 163 3.91 20.77 -5.20
N GLN A 164 3.75 19.48 -4.88
CA GLN A 164 4.69 18.69 -4.08
C GLN A 164 5.07 19.33 -2.73
N ALA A 165 4.18 20.15 -2.17
CA ALA A 165 4.43 20.96 -0.98
C ALA A 165 4.52 20.15 0.32
N ILE A 166 4.04 18.90 0.34
CA ILE A 166 4.12 18.04 1.53
C ILE A 166 5.39 17.18 1.44
N GLN A 167 6.28 17.31 2.42
CA GLN A 167 7.50 16.50 2.54
C GLN A 167 7.51 15.69 3.81
N TRP A 168 8.02 14.45 3.74
CA TRP A 168 8.38 13.67 4.92
C TRP A 168 9.87 13.79 5.17
N LYS A 169 10.25 14.55 6.20
CA LYS A 169 11.64 15.00 6.42
C LYS A 169 12.24 15.60 5.13
N ASP A 170 13.56 15.68 5.06
CA ASP A 170 14.24 16.09 3.83
C ASP A 170 14.35 14.98 2.79
N VAL A 171 14.08 13.72 3.16
CA VAL A 171 14.34 12.57 2.27
C VAL A 171 13.40 12.49 1.08
N THR A 172 12.22 13.13 1.14
CA THR A 172 11.29 13.18 0.01
C THR A 172 11.51 14.38 -0.90
N LYS A 173 12.31 15.37 -0.46
CA LYS A 173 12.66 16.52 -1.29
C LYS A 173 13.38 16.05 -2.55
N ASN A 174 13.05 16.66 -3.68
CA ASN A 174 13.62 16.35 -5.00
C ASN A 174 13.40 14.90 -5.49
N LYS A 175 12.54 14.11 -4.84
CA LYS A 175 12.15 12.79 -5.36
C LYS A 175 10.95 12.93 -6.29
N LYS A 176 11.05 12.29 -7.46
CA LYS A 176 9.93 12.13 -8.40
C LYS A 176 8.70 11.60 -7.65
N ARG A 177 7.51 12.13 -7.94
CA ARG A 177 6.23 11.56 -7.48
C ARG A 177 5.74 10.52 -8.46
N TYR A 178 4.96 9.57 -7.97
CA TYR A 178 4.35 8.53 -8.80
C TYR A 178 2.86 8.45 -8.54
N GLN A 179 2.08 8.53 -9.60
CA GLN A 179 0.68 8.20 -9.64
C GLN A 179 0.52 7.08 -10.67
N ASN A 180 -0.28 6.07 -10.36
CA ASN A 180 -0.54 5.02 -11.35
C ASN A 180 -1.30 5.66 -12.53
N PRO A 181 -0.85 5.51 -13.79
CA PRO A 181 -1.50 6.14 -14.94
C PRO A 181 -2.95 5.69 -15.17
N HIS A 182 -3.35 4.56 -14.59
CA HIS A 182 -4.73 4.04 -14.66
C HIS A 182 -5.62 4.50 -13.49
N ILE A 183 -5.09 5.27 -12.54
CA ILE A 183 -5.82 5.75 -11.37
C ILE A 183 -5.89 7.27 -11.42
N LYS A 184 -7.10 7.80 -11.38
CA LYS A 184 -7.38 9.24 -11.35
C LYS A 184 -7.54 9.72 -9.91
N LEU A 185 -7.53 11.04 -9.74
CA LEU A 185 -7.75 11.65 -8.42
C LEU A 185 -9.15 11.32 -7.90
N GLU A 186 -10.15 11.31 -8.77
CA GLU A 186 -11.54 11.00 -8.43
C GLU A 186 -11.67 9.58 -7.87
N ASP A 187 -10.93 8.62 -8.45
CA ASP A 187 -10.90 7.23 -7.96
C ASP A 187 -10.40 7.20 -6.51
N MET A 188 -9.28 7.88 -6.22
CA MET A 188 -8.72 7.98 -4.88
C MET A 188 -9.69 8.59 -3.86
N ILE A 189 -10.41 9.64 -4.25
CA ILE A 189 -11.38 10.32 -3.39
C ILE A 189 -12.60 9.43 -3.16
N SER A 190 -13.05 8.70 -4.19
CA SER A 190 -14.21 7.83 -4.10
C SER A 190 -13.99 6.63 -3.18
N GLU A 191 -12.81 6.02 -3.20
CA GLU A 191 -12.47 4.88 -2.33
C GLU A 191 -12.50 5.25 -0.85
N LYS A 192 -12.10 6.48 -0.50
CA LYS A 192 -12.19 6.99 0.88
C LYS A 192 -13.62 7.00 1.42
N ASN A 193 -14.60 7.27 0.55
CA ASN A 193 -16.01 7.42 0.93
C ASN A 193 -16.79 6.10 0.88
N LYS A 194 -16.14 4.98 0.57
CA LYS A 194 -16.76 3.66 0.69
C LYS A 194 -16.67 3.23 2.15
N ASP A 195 -17.81 3.21 2.82
CA ASP A 195 -17.92 2.56 4.13
C ASP A 195 -17.46 1.09 3.98
N ILE A 196 -16.47 0.68 4.79
CA ILE A 196 -16.08 -0.73 4.97
C ILE A 196 -16.69 -1.24 6.27
#